data_AF-A0A9P5RV82-F1
#
_entry.id   AF-A0A9P5RV82-F1
#
_cell.length_a   1.000
_cell.length_b   1.000
_cell.length_c   1.000
_cell.angle_alpha   90.00
_cell.angle_beta   90.00
_cell.angle_gamma   90.00
#
_symmetry.space_group_name_H-M   'P 1'
#
loop_
_entity.id
_entity.type
_entity.pdbx_description
1 polymer ?
#
loop_
_entity_poly.entity_id
_entity_poly.type
_entity_poly.pdbx_seq_one_letter_code
_entity_poly.pdbx_strand_id
1 'polypeptide(L)'
;MIHLQEEHVQAFRSVHKSWKPSTITYVDPDDIIHIECYTDPETHIDFILWDEIKQAFEEALFVRNKTKMLPYLKGSDYRPIEPKRIAAIPNVVLDVVVGGEVAPLTSPTSPSPQQQLQRHHQQIQQQAQLQQLQHQQPPQQFFRNLCPSHHAPTHLIRTPM
;
A
#
# COMPACT_ATOMS: atom_id res chain seq x y z
N MET A 1 -33.59 20.15 -24.00
CA MET A 1 -33.43 18.93 -23.20
C MET A 1 -32.02 18.45 -23.41
N ILE A 2 -31.19 18.53 -22.38
CA ILE A 2 -29.80 18.08 -22.44
C ILE A 2 -29.88 16.56 -22.32
N HIS A 3 -29.54 15.82 -23.37
CA HIS A 3 -29.27 14.40 -23.23
C HIS A 3 -27.98 14.32 -22.39
N LEU A 4 -28.13 14.15 -21.08
CA LEU A 4 -27.06 13.55 -20.29
C LEU A 4 -26.82 12.21 -20.96
N GLN A 5 -25.70 12.07 -21.69
CA GLN A 5 -25.26 10.76 -22.11
C GLN A 5 -25.07 9.98 -20.82
N GLU A 6 -25.99 9.05 -20.52
CA GLU A 6 -25.67 7.99 -19.57
C GLU A 6 -24.40 7.35 -20.12
N GLU A 7 -23.30 7.53 -19.39
CA GLU A 7 -22.05 6.86 -19.75
C GLU A 7 -22.38 5.38 -19.84
N HIS A 8 -22.11 4.77 -21.00
CA HIS A 8 -22.42 3.38 -21.26
C HIS A 8 -21.35 2.52 -20.58
N VAL A 9 -21.43 2.44 -19.25
CA VAL A 9 -20.42 1.84 -18.39
C VAL A 9 -21.05 0.93 -17.34
N GLN A 10 -20.25 -0.02 -16.86
CA GLN A 10 -20.57 -0.91 -15.77
C GLN A 10 -19.67 -0.62 -14.57
N ALA A 11 -20.28 -0.41 -13.41
CA ALA A 11 -19.57 -0.25 -12.15
C ALA A 11 -19.11 -1.61 -11.60
N PHE A 12 -17.85 -1.69 -11.18
CA PHE A 12 -17.22 -2.84 -10.55
C PHE A 12 -16.50 -2.42 -9.27
N ARG A 13 -16.32 -3.35 -8.35
CA ARG A 13 -15.37 -3.25 -7.24
C ARG A 13 -14.61 -4.55 -7.09
N SER A 14 -13.41 -4.49 -6.50
CA SER A 14 -12.68 -5.70 -6.16
C SER A 14 -13.19 -6.31 -4.84
N VAL A 15 -13.21 -7.64 -4.77
CA VAL A 15 -13.47 -8.37 -3.53
C VAL A 15 -12.49 -9.52 -3.42
N HIS A 16 -11.82 -9.65 -2.28
CA HIS A 16 -10.91 -10.76 -2.07
C HIS A 16 -11.65 -12.10 -1.97
N LYS A 17 -11.10 -13.17 -2.57
CA LYS A 17 -11.69 -14.53 -2.60
C LYS A 17 -12.05 -15.12 -1.22
N SER A 18 -11.37 -14.69 -0.15
CA SER A 18 -11.66 -15.16 1.22
C SER A 18 -12.89 -14.51 1.85
N TRP A 19 -13.44 -13.44 1.26
CA TRP A 19 -14.55 -12.70 1.83
C TRP A 19 -15.89 -13.33 1.47
N LYS A 20 -16.70 -13.60 2.49
CA LYS A 20 -18.05 -14.12 2.30
C LYS A 20 -18.93 -13.05 1.64
N PRO A 21 -19.79 -13.41 0.67
CA PRO A 21 -20.67 -12.45 -0.01
C PRO A 21 -21.55 -11.60 0.93
N SER A 22 -21.95 -12.15 2.07
CA SER A 22 -22.86 -11.51 3.03
C SER A 22 -22.21 -10.43 3.92
N THR A 23 -20.90 -10.22 3.82
CA THR A 23 -20.14 -9.35 4.73
C THR A 23 -20.03 -7.90 4.23
N ILE A 24 -20.40 -7.62 2.99
CA ILE A 24 -20.23 -6.31 2.35
C ILE A 24 -21.51 -5.51 2.55
N THR A 25 -21.51 -4.63 3.55
CA THR A 25 -22.64 -3.73 3.83
C THR A 25 -22.38 -2.28 3.40
N TYR A 26 -21.11 -1.92 3.19
CA TYR A 26 -20.71 -0.59 2.76
C TYR A 26 -19.87 -0.68 1.49
N VAL A 27 -20.12 0.24 0.56
CA VAL A 27 -19.39 0.36 -0.71
C VAL A 27 -18.74 1.73 -0.67
N ASP A 28 -17.41 1.77 -0.64
CA ASP A 28 -16.69 3.02 -0.79
C ASP A 28 -16.78 3.45 -2.27
N PRO A 29 -17.25 4.67 -2.58
CA PRO A 29 -17.25 5.17 -3.95
C PRO A 29 -15.85 5.18 -4.59
N ASP A 30 -14.79 5.35 -3.80
CA ASP A 30 -13.41 5.38 -4.29
C ASP A 30 -12.91 3.98 -4.72
N ASP A 31 -13.59 2.91 -4.28
CA ASP A 31 -13.31 1.52 -4.67
C ASP A 31 -14.05 1.11 -5.98
N ILE A 32 -14.86 2.01 -6.55
CA ILE A 32 -15.66 1.72 -7.75
C ILE A 32 -14.90 2.10 -9.01
N ILE A 33 -14.68 1.11 -9.87
CA ILE A 33 -14.12 1.28 -11.21
C ILE A 33 -15.23 1.14 -12.24
N HIS A 34 -15.34 2.09 -13.16
CA HIS A 34 -16.28 2.04 -14.29
C HIS A 34 -15.56 1.52 -15.53
N ILE A 35 -16.09 0.46 -16.14
CA ILE A 35 -15.57 -0.13 -17.38
C ILE A 35 -16.60 0.07 -18.48
N GLU A 36 -16.15 0.41 -19.68
CA GLU A 36 -17.02 0.59 -20.86
C GLU A 36 -17.81 -0.67 -21.19
N CYS A 37 -19.08 -0.48 -21.57
CA CYS A 37 -19.97 -1.52 -22.05
C CYS A 37 -20.12 -1.43 -23.58
N TYR A 38 -20.32 -2.58 -24.19
CA TYR A 38 -20.62 -2.72 -25.62
C TYR A 38 -21.99 -3.34 -25.79
N THR A 39 -22.74 -2.89 -26.79
CA THR A 39 -24.00 -3.53 -27.17
C THR A 39 -23.73 -4.52 -28.30
N ASP A 40 -24.13 -5.78 -28.11
CA ASP A 40 -24.12 -6.75 -29.20
C ASP A 40 -25.18 -6.35 -30.25
N PRO A 41 -24.81 -6.14 -31.53
CA PRO A 41 -25.74 -5.60 -32.53
C PRO A 41 -26.83 -6.59 -32.95
N GLU A 42 -26.66 -7.88 -32.70
CA GLU A 42 -27.63 -8.92 -33.05
C GLU A 42 -28.60 -9.17 -31.91
N THR A 43 -28.08 -9.28 -30.69
CA THR A 43 -28.89 -9.62 -29.51
C THR A 43 -29.38 -8.39 -28.74
N HIS A 44 -28.82 -7.21 -29.00
CA HIS A 44 -29.04 -5.98 -28.24
C HIS A 44 -28.77 -6.14 -26.74
N ILE A 45 -27.90 -7.08 -26.38
CA ILE A 45 -27.47 -7.31 -25.00
C ILE A 45 -26.18 -6.54 -24.76
N ASP A 46 -26.16 -5.75 -23.69
CA ASP A 46 -24.96 -5.06 -23.25
C ASP A 46 -24.02 -6.03 -22.54
N PHE A 47 -22.72 -5.92 -22.85
CA PHE A 47 -21.69 -6.78 -22.33
C PHE A 47 -20.38 -6.02 -22.09
N ILE A 48 -19.55 -6.60 -21.23
CA ILE A 48 -18.20 -6.16 -20.92
C ILE A 48 -17.24 -7.27 -21.36
N LEU A 49 -16.13 -6.88 -21.98
CA LEU A 49 -15.07 -7.82 -22.35
C LEU A 49 -14.31 -8.26 -21.10
N TRP A 50 -14.09 -9.58 -20.97
CA TRP A 50 -13.37 -10.13 -19.82
C TRP A 50 -11.92 -9.64 -19.75
N ASP A 51 -11.28 -9.38 -20.88
CA ASP A 51 -9.90 -8.87 -20.90
C ASP A 51 -9.80 -7.44 -20.34
N GLU A 52 -10.78 -6.58 -20.57
CA GLU A 52 -10.87 -5.24 -19.95
C GLU A 52 -11.02 -5.34 -18.42
N ILE A 53 -11.79 -6.33 -17.94
CA ILE A 53 -11.92 -6.61 -16.51
C ILE A 53 -10.56 -7.04 -15.93
N LYS A 54 -9.83 -7.95 -16.59
CA LYS A 54 -8.49 -8.34 -16.13
C LYS A 54 -7.48 -7.19 -16.17
N GLN A 55 -7.61 -6.27 -17.13
CA GLN A 55 -6.75 -5.10 -17.22
C GLN A 55 -7.00 -4.15 -16.04
N ALA A 56 -8.24 -3.98 -15.61
CA ALA A 56 -8.60 -3.20 -14.43
C ALA A 56 -8.27 -3.92 -13.10
N PHE A 57 -8.29 -5.26 -13.10
CA PHE A 57 -8.11 -6.09 -11.91
C PHE A 57 -7.13 -7.24 -12.22
N GLU A 58 -5.83 -7.01 -11.97
CA GLU A 58 -4.71 -7.88 -12.36
C GLU A 58 -4.87 -9.36 -11.95
N GLU A 59 -5.57 -9.61 -10.83
CA GLU A 59 -5.82 -10.95 -10.29
C GLU A 59 -7.28 -11.40 -10.36
N ALA A 60 -8.06 -10.88 -11.32
CA ALA A 60 -9.47 -11.24 -11.49
C ALA A 60 -9.67 -12.74 -11.76
N LEU A 61 -10.43 -13.40 -10.89
CA LEU A 61 -10.79 -14.81 -11.03
C LEU A 61 -12.17 -14.99 -11.70
N PHE A 62 -13.17 -14.26 -11.24
CA PHE A 62 -14.54 -14.29 -11.77
C PHE A 62 -15.34 -13.08 -11.31
N VAL A 63 -16.46 -12.80 -11.98
CA VAL A 63 -17.43 -11.77 -11.57
C VAL A 63 -18.59 -12.42 -10.84
N ARG A 64 -19.11 -11.77 -9.80
CA ARG A 64 -20.36 -12.16 -9.14
C ARG A 64 -21.26 -10.97 -8.87
N ASN A 65 -22.56 -11.24 -8.80
CA ASN A 65 -23.56 -10.35 -8.26
C ASN A 65 -24.11 -10.97 -6.97
N LYS A 66 -23.75 -10.38 -5.83
CA LYS A 66 -24.05 -10.94 -4.50
C LYS A 66 -23.53 -12.38 -4.38
N THR A 67 -24.43 -13.35 -4.26
CA THR A 67 -24.11 -14.77 -4.10
C THR A 67 -24.04 -15.53 -5.43
N LYS A 68 -24.34 -14.90 -6.57
CA LYS A 68 -24.40 -15.54 -7.88
C LYS A 68 -23.18 -15.19 -8.72
N MET A 69 -22.41 -16.19 -9.13
CA MET A 69 -21.37 -16.03 -10.14
C MET A 69 -22.02 -15.70 -11.49
N LEU A 70 -21.46 -14.72 -12.21
CA LEU A 70 -21.91 -14.40 -13.56
C LEU A 70 -21.19 -15.30 -14.57
N PRO A 71 -21.90 -16.08 -15.39
CA PRO A 71 -21.28 -16.88 -16.43
C PRO A 71 -20.83 -15.99 -17.59
N TYR A 72 -19.89 -16.49 -18.38
CA TYR A 72 -19.64 -15.92 -19.70
C TYR A 72 -20.86 -16.08 -20.61
N LEU A 73 -21.09 -15.10 -21.48
CA LEU A 73 -22.09 -15.24 -22.55
C LEU A 73 -21.75 -16.44 -23.43
N LYS A 74 -22.80 -17.19 -23.79
CA LYS A 74 -22.69 -18.43 -24.55
C LYS A 74 -23.37 -18.28 -25.90
N GLY A 75 -22.77 -18.90 -26.91
CA GLY A 75 -23.38 -19.04 -28.22
C GLY A 75 -24.52 -20.06 -28.21
N SER A 76 -25.13 -20.25 -29.38
CA SER A 76 -26.19 -21.24 -29.60
C SER A 76 -25.74 -22.68 -29.34
N ASP A 77 -24.44 -22.94 -29.34
CA ASP A 77 -23.80 -24.22 -29.01
C ASP A 77 -23.48 -24.39 -27.51
N TYR A 78 -23.93 -23.45 -26.66
CA TYR A 78 -23.65 -23.40 -25.22
C TYR A 78 -22.17 -23.25 -24.85
N ARG A 79 -21.30 -22.94 -25.80
CA ARG A 79 -19.89 -22.63 -25.53
C ARG A 79 -19.71 -21.14 -25.26
N PRO A 80 -18.76 -20.74 -24.40
CA PRO A 80 -18.41 -19.33 -24.24
C PRO A 80 -18.07 -18.70 -25.59
N ILE A 81 -18.64 -17.53 -25.85
CA ILE A 81 -18.30 -16.74 -27.04
C ILE A 81 -16.91 -16.14 -26.83
N GLU A 82 -16.08 -16.17 -27.88
CA GLU A 82 -14.78 -15.48 -27.88
C GLU A 82 -14.88 -14.16 -28.68
N PRO A 83 -14.28 -13.04 -28.18
CA PRO A 83 -13.65 -12.92 -26.87
C PRO A 83 -14.66 -13.05 -25.73
N LYS A 84 -14.24 -13.62 -24.59
CA LYS A 84 -15.11 -13.84 -23.41
C LYS A 84 -15.83 -12.55 -23.00
N ARG A 85 -17.14 -12.67 -22.80
CA ARG A 85 -18.03 -11.54 -22.47
C ARG A 85 -18.79 -11.81 -21.18
N ILE A 86 -18.95 -10.79 -20.35
CA ILE A 86 -19.82 -10.79 -19.17
C ILE A 86 -21.02 -9.89 -19.46
N ALA A 87 -22.24 -10.36 -19.19
CA ALA A 87 -23.42 -9.50 -19.33
C ALA A 87 -23.35 -8.29 -18.39
N ALA A 88 -23.64 -7.11 -18.93
CA ALA A 88 -23.82 -5.91 -18.12
C ALA A 88 -25.10 -6.03 -17.28
N ILE A 89 -25.06 -5.48 -16.07
CA ILE A 89 -26.20 -5.36 -15.17
C ILE A 89 -26.29 -3.90 -14.74
N PRO A 90 -27.19 -3.12 -15.38
CA PRO A 90 -27.28 -1.69 -15.12
C PRO A 90 -27.66 -1.41 -13.66
N ASN A 91 -27.21 -0.28 -13.13
CA ASN A 91 -27.50 0.18 -11.77
C ASN A 91 -27.02 -0.76 -10.65
N VAL A 92 -26.09 -1.67 -10.94
CA VAL A 92 -25.51 -2.59 -9.96
C VAL A 92 -23.99 -2.46 -9.97
N VAL A 93 -23.38 -2.40 -8.80
CA VAL A 93 -21.93 -2.58 -8.66
C VAL A 93 -21.63 -4.07 -8.60
N LEU A 94 -20.89 -4.58 -9.58
CA LEU A 94 -20.50 -5.99 -9.64
C LEU A 94 -19.23 -6.26 -8.83
N ASP A 95 -19.15 -7.42 -8.18
CA ASP A 95 -17.96 -7.85 -7.47
C ASP A 95 -17.03 -8.58 -8.45
N VAL A 96 -15.82 -8.06 -8.66
CA VAL A 96 -14.73 -8.82 -9.27
C VAL A 96 -14.00 -9.53 -8.15
N VAL A 97 -14.09 -10.86 -8.13
CA VAL A 97 -13.37 -11.65 -7.14
C VAL A 97 -11.92 -11.74 -7.56
N VAL A 98 -11.04 -11.10 -6.79
CA VAL A 98 -9.60 -11.11 -7.02
C VAL A 98 -8.92 -12.17 -6.15
N GLY A 99 -7.89 -12.80 -6.71
CA GLY A 99 -7.14 -13.85 -6.05
C GLY A 99 -5.67 -13.51 -5.92
N GLY A 100 -5.25 -13.13 -4.72
CA GLY A 100 -3.85 -12.96 -4.35
C GLY A 100 -3.58 -13.55 -2.97
N GLU A 101 -2.32 -13.53 -2.54
CA GLU A 101 -2.05 -13.52 -1.11
C GLU A 101 -2.50 -12.17 -0.59
N VAL A 102 -3.42 -12.15 0.38
CA VAL A 102 -3.57 -10.96 1.22
C VAL A 102 -2.22 -10.85 1.90
N ALA A 103 -1.31 -10.02 1.36
CA ALA A 103 -0.13 -9.64 2.08
C ALA A 103 -0.67 -9.24 3.46
N PRO A 104 -0.27 -9.94 4.55
CA PRO A 104 -0.74 -9.55 5.86
C PRO A 104 -0.43 -8.08 5.94
N LEU A 105 -1.46 -7.26 6.15
CA LEU A 105 -1.28 -5.86 6.48
C LEU A 105 -0.32 -5.88 7.65
N THR A 106 0.97 -5.72 7.37
CA THR A 106 1.93 -5.28 8.34
C THR A 106 1.51 -3.84 8.56
N SER A 107 0.43 -3.67 9.32
CA SER A 107 0.36 -2.59 10.29
C SER A 107 1.79 -2.45 10.83
N PRO A 108 2.40 -1.25 10.87
CA PRO A 108 3.69 -1.11 11.52
C PRO A 108 3.52 -1.77 12.88
N THR A 109 4.14 -2.94 13.04
CA THR A 109 3.92 -3.79 14.20
C THR A 109 4.32 -2.92 15.35
N SER A 110 3.35 -2.39 16.08
CA SER A 110 3.62 -1.73 17.34
C SER A 110 4.42 -2.76 18.11
N PRO A 111 5.69 -2.48 18.46
CA PRO A 111 6.56 -3.46 19.06
C PRO A 111 5.78 -4.05 20.23
N SER A 112 5.73 -5.38 20.32
CA SER A 112 4.97 -6.02 21.38
C SER A 112 5.42 -5.44 22.73
N PRO A 113 4.55 -5.37 23.75
CA PRO A 113 4.92 -4.83 25.06
C PRO A 113 6.22 -5.46 25.62
N GLN A 114 6.50 -6.72 25.25
CA GLN A 114 7.75 -7.42 25.57
C GLN A 114 8.97 -6.85 24.86
N GLN A 115 8.86 -6.53 23.56
CA GLN A 115 9.93 -5.88 22.80
C GLN A 115 10.23 -4.48 23.32
N GLN A 116 9.20 -3.76 23.77
CA GLN A 116 9.37 -2.44 24.36
C GLN A 116 10.07 -2.51 25.73
N LEU A 117 9.74 -3.51 26.56
CA LEU A 117 10.42 -3.77 27.82
C LEU A 117 11.91 -4.13 27.60
N GLN A 118 12.20 -4.98 26.61
CA GLN A 118 13.58 -5.37 26.28
C GLN A 118 14.42 -4.18 25.83
N ARG A 119 13.89 -3.32 24.95
CA ARG A 119 14.60 -2.10 24.52
C ARG A 119 14.87 -1.17 25.70
N HIS A 120 13.90 -0.99 26.60
CA HIS A 120 14.08 -0.16 27.78
C HIS A 120 15.16 -0.72 28.71
N HIS A 121 15.16 -2.04 28.95
CA HIS A 121 16.18 -2.69 29.77
C HIS A 121 17.60 -2.53 29.18
N GLN A 122 17.73 -2.67 27.86
CA GLN A 122 19.02 -2.52 27.18
C GLN A 122 19.54 -1.08 27.25
N GLN A 123 18.65 -0.09 27.19
CA GLN A 123 19.02 1.32 27.32
C GLN A 123 19.50 1.65 28.74
N ILE A 124 18.83 1.13 29.77
CA ILE A 124 19.26 1.30 31.17
C ILE A 124 20.66 0.70 31.38
N GLN A 125 20.94 -0.47 30.82
CA GLN A 125 22.26 -1.10 30.94
C GLN A 125 23.38 -0.27 30.27
N GLN A 126 23.13 0.31 29.10
CA GLN A 126 24.10 1.20 28.46
C GLN A 126 24.37 2.46 29.30
N GLN A 127 23.33 3.10 29.85
CA GLN A 127 23.51 4.25 30.72
C GLN A 127 24.31 3.91 31.98
N ALA A 128 24.08 2.75 32.59
CA ALA A 128 24.83 2.31 33.75
C ALA A 128 26.33 2.11 33.44
N GLN A 129 26.68 1.55 32.28
CA GLN A 129 28.09 1.42 31.86
C GLN A 129 28.76 2.78 31.65
N LEU A 130 28.08 3.74 31.01
CA LEU A 130 28.62 5.09 30.81
C LEU A 130 28.89 5.80 32.13
N GLN A 131 28.03 5.63 33.13
CA GLN A 131 28.24 6.22 34.46
C GLN A 131 29.43 5.59 35.19
N GLN A 132 29.65 4.27 35.07
CA GLN A 132 30.82 3.62 35.67
C GLN A 132 32.15 4.08 35.04
N LEU A 133 32.15 4.35 33.74
CA LEU A 133 33.32 4.91 33.05
C LEU A 133 33.68 6.31 33.55
N GLN A 134 32.68 7.14 33.89
CA GLN A 134 32.94 8.49 34.45
C GLN A 134 33.49 8.43 35.88
N HIS A 135 33.08 7.46 36.69
CA HIS A 135 33.53 7.34 38.08
C HIS A 135 34.94 6.74 38.25
N GLN A 136 35.52 6.16 37.20
CA GLN A 136 36.90 5.64 37.23
C GLN A 136 37.98 6.69 36.88
N GLN A 137 37.62 7.95 36.65
CA GLN A 137 38.65 8.98 36.54
C GLN A 137 39.24 9.27 37.94
N PRO A 138 40.54 9.01 38.16
CA PRO A 138 41.18 9.40 39.42
C PRO A 138 41.11 10.93 39.53
N PRO A 139 40.93 11.48 40.75
CA PRO A 139 40.95 12.92 40.94
C PRO A 139 42.30 13.45 40.46
N GLN A 140 42.28 14.21 39.36
CA GLN A 140 43.41 14.98 38.87
C GLN A 140 43.85 15.89 40.01
N GLN A 141 44.92 15.51 40.71
CA GLN A 141 45.52 16.36 41.70
C GLN A 141 46.01 17.62 40.99
N PHE A 142 45.44 18.75 41.41
CA PHE A 142 45.83 20.10 41.05
C PHE A 142 47.34 20.29 41.20
N PHE A 143 48.10 20.12 40.11
CA PHE A 143 49.40 20.78 39.99
C PHE A 143 49.14 22.24 39.60
N ARG A 144 48.81 23.05 40.63
CA ARG A 144 49.14 24.47 40.62
C ARG A 144 50.63 24.59 40.89
N ASN A 145 51.34 25.28 40.00
CA ASN A 145 52.47 26.21 40.21
C ASN A 145 53.22 26.36 38.87
N LEU A 146 53.75 27.48 38.40
CA LEU A 146 53.74 28.92 38.67
C LEU A 146 54.43 29.52 37.41
N CYS A 147 54.00 30.69 36.94
CA CYS A 147 54.51 31.43 35.76
C CYS A 147 56.00 31.88 35.92
N PRO A 148 56.54 32.83 35.13
CA PRO A 148 56.56 33.13 33.67
C PRO A 148 58.01 33.33 33.15
N SER A 149 58.23 33.67 31.87
CA SER A 149 59.02 34.87 31.44
C SER A 149 59.62 34.76 30.02
N HIS A 150 59.23 35.74 29.19
CA HIS A 150 59.97 36.49 28.16
C HIS A 150 61.07 35.84 27.30
N HIS A 151 60.89 35.90 25.97
CA HIS A 151 61.72 36.66 25.00
C HIS A 151 61.07 36.54 23.60
N ALA A 152 60.42 37.60 23.10
CA ALA A 152 60.92 38.64 22.18
C ALA A 152 60.92 38.23 20.68
N PRO A 153 60.40 39.08 19.76
CA PRO A 153 60.15 38.76 18.36
C PRO A 153 61.29 39.19 17.43
N THR A 154 61.57 38.40 16.39
CA THR A 154 62.44 38.83 15.29
C THR A 154 61.71 38.68 13.97
N HIS A 155 61.42 39.83 13.37
CA HIS A 155 60.94 40.01 12.01
C HIS A 155 61.95 39.48 10.99
N LEU A 156 61.48 38.90 9.89
CA LEU A 156 62.16 39.03 8.60
C LEU A 156 61.16 38.96 7.44
N ILE A 157 61.03 40.12 6.80
CA ILE A 157 60.31 40.41 5.57
C ILE A 157 61.09 39.81 4.40
N ARG A 158 60.41 39.13 3.48
CA ARG A 158 60.88 39.05 2.09
C ARG A 158 59.70 38.99 1.13
N THR A 159 59.60 40.03 0.32
CA THR A 159 58.64 40.26 -0.77
C THR A 159 58.99 39.42 -2.01
N PRO A 160 58.01 39.21 -2.91
CA PRO A 160 58.16 38.46 -4.15
C PRO A 160 58.62 39.35 -5.32
N MET A 161 59.35 38.75 -6.26
CA MET A 161 59.32 39.06 -7.69
C MET A 161 59.30 37.74 -8.46
#